data_AF-A0A8K0I170-F1
#
_entry.id   AF-A0A8K0I170-F1
#
_cell.length_a   1.000
_cell.length_b   1.000
_cell.length_c   1.000
_cell.angle_alpha   90.00
_cell.angle_beta   90.00
_cell.angle_gamma   90.00
#
_symmetry.space_group_name_H-M   'P 1'
#
loop_
_entity.id
_entity.type
_entity.pdbx_description
1 polymer ?
#
loop_
_entity_poly.entity_id
_entity_poly.type
_entity_poly.pdbx_seq_one_letter_code
_entity_poly.pdbx_strand_id
1 'polypeptide(L)' 'MDSGDGGGHERPSPAVPTPESLALLREGISLVLSRWTALQMAVRNEWGGRDSGQKSEELASTLLSWFSQSRS' A
#
# COMPACT_ATOMS: atom_id res chain seq x y z
N MET A 1 6.07 -50.06 18.25
CA MET A 1 6.02 -48.70 18.80
C MET A 1 6.41 -47.80 17.66
N ASP A 2 5.43 -47.15 17.07
CA ASP A 2 5.56 -46.30 15.90
C ASP A 2 6.13 -44.95 16.35
N SER A 3 7.19 -44.51 15.68
CA SER A 3 7.87 -43.24 15.90
C SER A 3 7.74 -42.41 14.63
N GLY A 4 7.08 -41.26 14.74
CA GLY A 4 6.90 -40.29 13.67
C GLY A 4 5.55 -39.61 13.87
N ASP A 5 5.39 -38.31 13.83
CA ASP A 5 6.14 -37.30 13.12
C ASP A 5 5.89 -35.97 13.86
N GLY A 6 6.96 -35.26 14.18
CA GLY A 6 6.90 -33.95 14.79
C GLY A 6 6.47 -32.95 13.72
N GLY A 7 5.15 -32.76 13.58
CA GLY A 7 4.56 -31.75 12.71
C GLY A 7 5.03 -30.37 13.11
N GLY A 8 6.16 -29.94 12.52
CA GLY A 8 6.65 -28.59 12.56
C GLY A 8 5.59 -27.69 11.97
N HIS A 9 4.94 -26.90 12.82
CA HIS A 9 4.08 -25.82 12.39
C HIS A 9 4.97 -24.77 11.73
N GLU A 10 5.29 -24.96 10.45
CA GLU A 10 5.83 -23.92 9.58
C GLU A 10 4.82 -22.78 9.61
N ARG A 11 5.06 -21.82 10.50
CA ARG A 11 4.42 -20.52 10.44
C ARG A 11 4.66 -20.03 9.01
N PRO A 12 3.62 -19.71 8.22
CA PRO A 12 3.82 -19.23 6.87
C PRO A 12 4.77 -18.04 6.96
N SER A 13 5.94 -18.21 6.34
CA SER A 13 6.96 -17.16 6.24
C SER A 13 6.28 -15.91 5.67
N PRO A 14 6.54 -14.71 6.20
CA PRO A 14 5.82 -13.51 5.77
C PRO A 14 5.99 -13.36 4.26
N ALA A 15 4.91 -13.63 3.52
CA ALA A 15 4.93 -13.73 2.08
C ALA A 15 5.40 -12.38 1.51
N VAL A 16 6.49 -12.39 0.74
CA VAL A 16 6.95 -11.22 -0.01
C VAL A 16 5.83 -10.81 -0.99
N PRO A 17 5.52 -9.51 -1.15
CA PRO A 17 4.42 -9.08 -2.01
C PRO A 17 4.81 -9.37 -3.45
N THR A 18 3.90 -10.00 -4.20
CA THR A 18 4.11 -10.21 -5.62
C THR A 18 3.91 -8.90 -6.39
N PRO A 19 4.48 -8.75 -7.60
CA PRO A 19 4.22 -7.59 -8.46
C PRO A 19 2.73 -7.32 -8.69
N GLU A 20 1.90 -8.36 -8.82
CA GLU A 20 0.45 -8.23 -8.98
C GLU A 20 -0.21 -7.64 -7.73
N SER A 21 0.18 -8.11 -6.53
CA SER A 21 -0.36 -7.58 -5.28
C SER A 21 -0.01 -6.10 -5.09
N LEU A 22 1.19 -5.69 -5.51
CA LEU A 22 1.62 -4.29 -5.47
C LEU A 22 0.86 -3.42 -6.47
N ALA A 23 0.57 -3.94 -7.66
CA ALA A 23 -0.24 -3.24 -8.65
C ALA A 23 -1.67 -3.00 -8.16
N LEU A 24 -2.31 -4.03 -7.60
CA LEU A 24 -3.65 -3.93 -7.01
C LEU A 24 -3.68 -2.96 -5.83
N LEU A 25 -2.65 -2.99 -4.97
CA LEU A 25 -2.52 -2.05 -3.86
C LEU A 25 -2.40 -0.61 -4.35
N ARG A 26 -1.56 -0.36 -5.36
CA ARG A 26 -1.40 0.98 -5.97
C ARG A 26 -2.73 1.49 -6.54
N GLU A 27 -3.47 0.64 -7.23
CA GLU A 27 -4.80 0.97 -7.75
C GLU A 27 -5.77 1.31 -6.62
N GLY A 28 -5.83 0.47 -5.58
CA GLY A 28 -6.67 0.69 -4.41
C GLY A 28 -6.37 2.02 -3.69
N ILE A 29 -5.09 2.33 -3.47
CA ILE A 29 -4.66 3.62 -2.90
C ILE A 29 -5.17 4.77 -3.75
N SER A 30 -4.97 4.70 -5.07
CA SER A 30 -5.38 5.74 -6.01
C SER A 30 -6.89 5.96 -5.99
N LEU A 31 -7.67 4.87 -5.95
CA LEU A 31 -9.13 4.91 -5.84
C LEU A 31 -9.59 5.56 -4.54
N VAL A 32 -9.01 5.22 -3.40
CA VAL A 32 -9.35 5.83 -2.10
C VAL A 32 -9.05 7.32 -2.11
N LEU A 33 -7.85 7.73 -2.57
CA LEU A 33 -7.46 9.14 -2.63
C LEU A 33 -8.34 9.95 -3.59
N SER A 34 -8.75 9.37 -4.72
CA SER A 34 -9.67 10.02 -5.67
C SER A 34 -11.05 10.31 -5.07
N ARG A 35 -11.49 9.52 -4.08
CA ARG A 35 -12.78 9.66 -3.41
C ARG A 35 -12.71 10.51 -2.14
N TRP A 36 -11.52 10.93 -1.73
CA TRP A 36 -11.35 11.75 -0.54
C TRP A 36 -11.63 13.23 -0.85
N THR A 37 -12.83 13.70 -0.51
CA THR A 37 -13.31 15.05 -0.85
C THR A 37 -12.35 16.16 -0.43
N ALA A 38 -11.79 16.12 0.78
CA ALA A 38 -10.87 17.17 1.24
C ALA A 38 -9.58 17.23 0.40
N LEU A 39 -9.00 16.08 0.06
CA LEU A 39 -7.83 16.01 -0.82
C LEU A 39 -8.17 16.52 -2.23
N GLN A 40 -9.32 16.13 -2.77
CA GLN A 40 -9.77 16.62 -4.08
C GLN A 40 -9.96 18.14 -4.10
N MET A 41 -10.50 18.72 -3.02
CA MET A 41 -10.60 20.17 -2.87
C MET A 41 -9.22 20.82 -2.74
N ALA A 42 -8.28 20.21 -2.01
CA ALA A 42 -6.93 20.72 -1.85
C ALA A 42 -6.16 20.79 -3.18
N VAL A 43 -6.32 19.77 -4.04
CA VAL A 43 -5.74 19.74 -5.38
C VAL A 43 -6.40 20.79 -6.29
N ARG A 44 -7.74 20.80 -6.37
CA ARG A 44 -8.47 21.72 -7.27
C ARG A 44 -8.26 23.19 -6.93
N ASN A 45 -8.16 23.51 -5.64
CA ASN A 45 -8.01 24.88 -5.17
C ASN A 45 -6.56 25.26 -4.86
N GLU A 46 -5.60 24.42 -5.26
CA GLU A 46 -4.17 24.65 -5.04
C GLU A 46 -3.81 24.98 -3.57
N TRP A 47 -4.50 24.36 -2.59
CA TRP A 47 -4.25 24.63 -1.16
C TRP A 47 -2.81 24.31 -0.74
N GLY A 48 -2.14 23.41 -1.48
CA GLY A 48 -0.72 23.09 -1.32
C GLY A 48 0.21 23.82 -2.28
N GLY A 49 -0.28 24.78 -3.07
CA GLY A 49 0.43 25.40 -4.18
C GLY A 49 0.07 24.79 -5.55
N ARG A 50 0.67 25.34 -6.61
CA ARG A 50 0.47 24.89 -8.01
C ARG A 50 0.90 23.43 -8.22
N ASP A 51 1.76 22.90 -7.36
CA ASP A 51 2.23 21.52 -7.34
C ASP A 51 1.35 20.59 -6.48
N SER A 52 0.20 21.05 -5.97
CA SER A 52 -0.73 20.24 -5.18
C SER A 52 -1.15 18.93 -5.85
N GLY A 53 -1.26 18.91 -7.19
CA GLY A 53 -1.45 17.67 -7.95
C GLY A 53 -0.29 16.68 -7.78
N GLN A 54 0.94 17.15 -7.96
CA GLN A 54 2.15 16.34 -7.73
C GLN A 54 2.22 15.83 -6.28
N LYS A 55 1.90 16.69 -5.29
CA LYS A 55 1.87 16.28 -3.88
C LYS A 55 0.85 15.15 -3.62
N SER A 56 -0.27 15.12 -4.33
CA SER A 56 -1.24 14.03 -4.26
C SER A 56 -0.69 12.72 -4.83
N GLU A 57 0.09 12.77 -5.91
CA GLU A 57 0.77 11.60 -6.49
C GLU A 57 1.91 11.09 -5.60
N GLU A 58 2.67 12.01 -5.00
CA GLU A 58 3.69 11.71 -4.00
C GLU A 58 3.06 10.99 -2.79
N LEU A 59 1.92 11.47 -2.28
CA LEU A 59 1.18 10.81 -1.21
C LEU A 59 0.82 9.35 -1.57
N ALA A 60 0.33 9.11 -2.78
CA ALA A 60 0.00 7.75 -3.24
C ALA A 60 1.25 6.84 -3.24
N SER A 61 2.37 7.38 -3.72
CA SER A 61 3.67 6.68 -3.77
C SER A 61 4.22 6.40 -2.36
N THR A 62 4.11 7.36 -1.44
CA THR A 62 4.51 7.21 -0.04
C THR A 62 3.69 6.13 0.65
N LEU A 63 2.37 6.09 0.46
CA LEU A 63 1.51 5.05 1.03
C LEU A 63 1.88 3.67 0.48
N LEU A 64 2.04 3.54 -0.84
CA LEU A 64 2.43 2.28 -1.46
C LEU A 64 3.77 1.78 -0.90
N SER A 65 4.74 2.68 -0.79
CA SER A 65 6.06 2.41 -0.22
C SER A 65 5.96 1.93 1.23
N TRP A 66 5.17 2.60 2.07
CA TRP A 66 4.96 2.23 3.46
C TRP A 66 4.37 0.82 3.62
N PHE A 67 3.32 0.50 2.86
CA PHE A 67 2.71 -0.84 2.89
C PHE A 67 3.61 -1.93 2.29
N SER A 68 4.44 -1.58 1.31
CA SER A 68 5.37 -2.53 0.69
C SER A 68 6.56 -2.86 1.60
N GLN A 69 6.97 -1.90 2.43
CA GLN A 69 8.10 -1.99 3.36
C GLN A 69 7.73 -2.47 4.77
N SER A 70 6.44 -2.53 5.14
CA SER A 70 5.96 -2.97 6.46
C SER A 70 6.07 -4.50 6.65
N ARG A 71 7.28 -5.04 6.47
CA ARG A 71 7.74 -6.31 7.03
C ARG A 71 8.91 -5.97 7.96
N SER A 72 8.58 -5.70 9.22
CA SER A 72 9.49 -5.84 10.36
C SER A 72 8.72 -6.38 11.55
#